data_AF-A0A9D3YDB6-F1
#
_entry.id   AF-A0A9D3YDB6-F1
#
_cell.length_a   1.000
_cell.length_b   1.000
_cell.length_c   1.000
_cell.angle_alpha   90.00
_cell.angle_beta   90.00
_cell.angle_gamma   90.00
#
_symmetry.space_group_name_H-M   'P 1'
#
loop_
_entity.id
_entity.type
_entity.pdbx_description
1 polymer ?
#
loop_
_entity_poly.entity_id
_entity_poly.type
_entity_poly.pdbx_seq_one_letter_code
_entity_poly.pdbx_strand_id
1 'polypeptide(L)'
;MEATAVSFADQGSDSVVEFCCAECDETKEARFDCENCLKFYCEECIEPHNKLYKKHNSFARGGVNKWPLAKKYMDFLERCEVHKGKQIEFICEGHDKLCCNTCVLLNHRTCDVKLLSESVINKPWPGIRKLSTKIQHIQGQTKEMKANFRSELETLEVSYIQRVHDIRDVRQKVITALDMLEKNTLRELDDMKSCFQESLKSNIDDCTKINADLHMFNDILPDIGNKSKELQFIAGKKIMDKIQVSENISMIILLKWIIQ
;
A
#
# COMPACT_ATOMS: atom_id res chain seq x y z
N MET A 1 11.23 -6.53 13.64
CA MET A 1 11.20 -6.68 12.17
C MET A 1 11.03 -5.29 11.61
N GLU A 2 12.09 -4.80 10.97
CA GLU A 2 12.26 -3.42 10.52
C GLU A 2 11.22 -3.09 9.44
N ALA A 3 10.42 -2.03 9.70
CA ALA A 3 9.63 -1.41 8.66
C ALA A 3 10.57 -0.50 7.86
N THR A 4 11.01 -0.98 6.70
CA THR A 4 11.78 -0.18 5.74
C THR A 4 10.89 0.96 5.28
N ALA A 5 11.07 2.14 5.86
CA ALA A 5 10.51 3.37 5.36
C ALA A 5 11.19 3.66 4.01
N VAL A 6 10.46 3.39 2.92
CA VAL A 6 10.88 3.84 1.60
C VAL A 6 10.56 5.33 1.54
N SER A 7 11.54 6.14 1.92
CA SER A 7 11.52 7.58 1.72
C SER A 7 11.60 7.86 0.22
N PHE A 8 10.45 7.98 -0.45
CA PHE A 8 10.40 8.66 -1.73
C PHE A 8 10.47 10.14 -1.46
N ALA A 9 11.61 10.72 -1.82
CA ALA A 9 11.85 12.15 -1.78
C ALA A 9 10.72 12.86 -2.52
N ASP A 10 9.97 13.66 -1.78
CA ASP A 10 9.21 14.78 -2.29
C ASP A 10 10.19 15.69 -3.05
N GLN A 11 10.19 15.57 -4.38
CA GLN A 11 10.77 16.58 -5.25
C GLN A 11 9.64 17.45 -5.78
N GLY A 12 9.04 18.20 -4.87
CA GLY A 12 8.54 19.54 -5.14
C GLY A 12 9.69 20.44 -5.61
N SER A 13 10.04 20.29 -6.89
CA SER A 13 10.83 21.24 -7.65
C SER A 13 10.12 21.41 -8.97
N ASP A 14 9.10 22.26 -8.96
CA ASP A 14 8.40 22.77 -10.14
C ASP A 14 9.34 23.74 -10.91
N SER A 15 10.60 23.34 -11.13
CA SER A 15 11.40 23.87 -12.22
C SER A 15 10.81 23.24 -13.47
N VAL A 16 9.79 23.89 -14.03
CA VAL A 16 9.19 23.52 -15.31
C VAL A 16 10.31 23.49 -16.34
N VAL A 17 10.88 22.31 -16.57
CA VAL A 17 11.76 22.08 -17.70
C VAL A 17 10.87 22.28 -18.91
N GLU A 18 11.02 23.43 -19.55
CA GLU A 18 10.06 23.92 -20.56
C GLU A 18 9.92 22.94 -21.74
N PHE A 19 10.91 22.05 -21.93
CA PHE A 19 10.94 21.05 -22.99
C PHE A 19 11.62 19.75 -22.55
N CYS A 20 10.87 18.66 -22.56
CA CYS A 20 11.32 17.36 -22.10
C CYS A 20 11.53 16.38 -23.26
N CYS A 21 12.37 15.38 -23.04
CA CYS A 21 12.66 14.38 -24.07
C CYS A 21 11.42 13.56 -24.44
N ALA A 22 11.17 13.38 -25.74
CA ALA A 22 10.00 12.68 -26.24
C ALA A 22 10.07 11.14 -26.12
N GLU A 23 11.23 10.56 -25.80
CA GLU A 23 11.47 9.11 -25.89
C GLU A 23 11.82 8.42 -24.57
N CYS A 24 12.33 9.14 -23.55
CA CYS A 24 12.97 8.46 -22.42
C CYS A 24 12.59 8.96 -21.01
N ASP A 25 12.14 10.21 -20.82
CA ASP A 25 11.47 10.66 -19.58
C ASP A 25 10.89 12.09 -19.76
N GLU A 26 9.69 12.35 -19.22
CA GLU A 26 9.09 13.70 -19.18
C GLU A 26 9.83 14.66 -18.24
N THR A 27 10.84 14.21 -17.50
CA THR A 27 11.64 15.06 -16.59
C THR A 27 13.04 15.40 -17.11
N LYS A 28 13.54 14.67 -18.12
CA LYS A 28 14.87 14.93 -18.72
C LYS A 28 14.80 16.09 -19.70
N GLU A 29 15.60 17.13 -19.44
CA GLU A 29 15.71 18.29 -20.34
C GLU A 29 16.16 17.89 -21.74
N ALA A 30 15.36 18.30 -22.73
CA ALA A 30 15.74 18.15 -24.12
C ALA A 30 16.77 19.21 -24.53
N ARG A 31 17.92 18.74 -25.02
CA ARG A 31 19.03 19.58 -25.52
C ARG A 31 19.09 19.63 -27.04
N PHE A 32 18.35 18.76 -27.72
CA PHE A 32 18.35 18.63 -29.17
C PHE A 32 16.93 18.59 -29.73
N ASP A 33 16.82 19.02 -30.97
CA ASP A 33 15.59 18.94 -31.74
C ASP A 33 15.84 18.28 -33.09
N CYS A 34 14.89 17.48 -33.54
CA CYS A 34 14.90 16.91 -34.88
C CYS A 34 13.91 17.66 -35.75
N GLU A 35 14.42 18.31 -36.79
CA GLU A 35 13.63 19.05 -37.77
C GLU A 35 12.61 18.15 -38.48
N ASN A 36 13.00 16.92 -38.77
CA ASN A 36 12.16 15.96 -39.51
C ASN A 36 11.07 15.33 -38.65
N CYS A 37 11.33 15.12 -37.36
CA CYS A 37 10.36 14.51 -36.45
C CYS A 37 9.51 15.53 -35.70
N LEU A 38 9.92 16.81 -35.68
CA LEU A 38 9.30 17.85 -34.85
C LEU A 38 9.22 17.44 -33.38
N LYS A 39 10.27 16.73 -32.93
CA LYS A 39 10.39 16.16 -31.59
C LYS A 39 11.69 16.61 -30.93
N PHE A 40 11.67 16.57 -29.61
CA PHE A 40 12.75 16.96 -28.73
C PHE A 40 13.44 15.75 -28.12
N TYR A 41 14.76 15.80 -28.00
CA TYR A 41 15.58 14.71 -27.49
C TYR A 41 16.62 15.22 -26.48
N CYS A 42 16.86 14.45 -25.42
CA CYS A 42 18.03 14.65 -24.56
C CYS A 42 19.31 14.11 -25.22
N GLU A 43 20.46 14.36 -24.60
CA GLU A 43 21.78 13.89 -25.08
C GLU A 43 21.82 12.37 -25.30
N GLU A 44 21.22 11.59 -24.41
CA GLU A 44 21.22 10.13 -24.49
C GLU A 44 20.34 9.61 -25.64
N CYS A 45 19.26 10.32 -25.95
CA CYS A 45 18.22 9.85 -26.86
C CYS A 45 18.43 10.38 -28.30
N ILE A 46 19.23 11.44 -28.51
CA ILE A 46 19.53 11.96 -29.86
C ILE A 46 20.53 11.10 -30.64
N GLU A 47 21.53 10.52 -29.97
CA GLU A 47 22.52 9.67 -30.62
C GLU A 47 21.91 8.40 -31.24
N PRO A 48 21.08 7.60 -30.52
CA PRO A 48 20.40 6.47 -31.13
C PRO A 48 19.38 6.91 -32.19
N HIS A 49 18.70 8.06 -31.99
CA HIS A 49 17.81 8.62 -33.00
C HIS A 49 18.54 8.88 -34.33
N ASN A 50 19.68 9.56 -34.31
CA ASN A 50 20.46 9.85 -35.51
C ASN A 50 21.07 8.60 -36.16
N LYS A 51 21.38 7.57 -35.37
CA LYS A 51 21.84 6.27 -35.90
C LYS A 51 20.73 5.56 -36.70
N LEU A 52 19.50 5.59 -36.21
CA LEU A 52 18.33 4.99 -36.86
C LEU A 52 17.85 5.81 -38.06
N TYR A 53 17.82 7.13 -37.91
CA TYR A 53 17.30 8.07 -38.90
C TYR A 53 18.42 8.92 -39.50
N LYS A 54 19.34 8.28 -40.23
CA LYS A 54 20.55 8.93 -40.78
C LYS A 54 20.31 10.14 -41.70
N LYS A 55 19.08 10.30 -42.20
CA LYS A 55 18.68 11.43 -43.07
C LYS A 55 18.06 12.58 -42.30
N HIS A 56 17.84 12.43 -40.99
CA HIS A 56 17.26 13.48 -40.18
C HIS A 56 18.32 14.51 -39.80
N ASN A 57 17.92 15.77 -39.77
CA ASN A 57 18.75 16.84 -39.25
C ASN A 57 18.39 17.09 -37.79
N SER A 58 19.35 16.86 -36.91
CA SER A 58 19.26 17.20 -35.49
C SER A 58 20.08 18.44 -35.18
N PHE A 59 19.53 19.37 -34.40
CA PHE A 59 20.24 20.56 -33.97
C PHE A 59 20.41 20.59 -32.45
N ALA A 60 21.58 21.02 -32.00
CA ALA A 60 21.84 21.29 -30.59
C ALA A 60 21.25 22.66 -30.21
N ARG A 61 20.74 22.79 -28.98
CA ARG A 61 20.28 24.06 -28.43
C ARG A 61 21.44 25.05 -28.32
N GLY A 62 21.52 25.99 -29.26
CA GLY A 62 22.40 27.15 -29.16
C GLY A 62 21.72 28.25 -28.35
N GLY A 63 21.94 28.29 -27.03
CA GLY A 63 21.89 29.47 -26.14
C GLY A 63 20.77 30.53 -26.26
N VAL A 64 19.64 30.28 -26.93
CA VAL A 64 18.55 31.26 -27.10
C VAL A 64 17.30 30.76 -26.39
N ASN A 65 16.94 31.47 -25.31
CA ASN A 65 15.85 31.18 -24.37
C ASN A 65 14.42 31.31 -24.95
N LYS A 66 14.27 31.24 -26.27
CA LYS A 66 12.98 31.16 -26.95
C LYS A 66 13.19 30.27 -28.15
N TRP A 67 12.55 29.12 -28.12
CA TRP A 67 12.66 28.15 -29.19
C TRP A 67 12.26 28.81 -30.52
N PRO A 68 13.18 28.95 -31.49
CA PRO A 68 12.87 29.53 -32.77
C PRO A 68 11.99 28.61 -33.61
N LEU A 69 11.54 27.44 -33.15
CA LEU A 69 10.95 26.47 -34.08
C LEU A 69 9.75 26.99 -34.82
N ALA A 70 8.89 27.83 -34.24
CA ALA A 70 7.85 28.44 -35.04
C ALA A 70 8.46 29.23 -36.21
N LYS A 71 9.54 29.99 -35.98
CA LYS A 71 10.24 30.77 -37.01
C LYS A 71 11.09 29.89 -37.95
N LYS A 72 11.91 28.98 -37.44
CA LYS A 72 12.75 28.04 -38.20
C LYS A 72 11.92 27.02 -38.99
N TYR A 73 10.80 26.56 -38.44
CA TYR A 73 9.86 25.68 -39.15
C TYR A 73 9.17 26.44 -40.28
N MET A 74 8.77 27.69 -40.04
CA MET A 74 8.24 28.53 -41.12
C MET A 74 9.32 28.81 -42.17
N ASP A 75 10.55 29.15 -41.76
CA ASP A 75 11.72 29.32 -42.66
C ASP A 75 12.08 28.03 -43.43
N PHE A 76 11.77 26.85 -42.86
CA PHE A 76 11.93 25.53 -43.50
C PHE A 76 10.80 25.26 -44.50
N LEU A 77 9.56 25.56 -44.13
CA LEU A 77 8.39 25.45 -45.03
C LEU A 77 8.49 26.36 -46.25
N GLU A 78 9.28 27.43 -46.17
CA GLU A 78 9.59 28.32 -47.29
C GLU A 78 10.71 27.80 -48.21
N ARG A 79 11.41 26.72 -47.82
CA ARG A 79 12.51 26.12 -48.59
C ARG A 79 12.11 24.77 -49.19
N CYS A 80 12.64 24.50 -50.37
CA CYS A 80 12.38 23.24 -51.06
C CYS A 80 13.05 22.07 -50.35
N GLU A 81 12.25 21.07 -49.98
CA GLU A 81 12.72 19.82 -49.35
C GLU A 81 13.68 19.02 -50.24
N VAL A 82 13.50 19.09 -51.56
CA VAL A 82 14.31 18.34 -52.54
C VAL A 82 15.59 19.11 -52.92
N HIS A 83 15.47 20.42 -53.09
CA HIS A 83 16.55 21.28 -53.57
C HIS A 83 17.00 22.22 -52.45
N LYS A 84 17.97 21.74 -51.64
CA LYS A 84 18.48 22.47 -50.47
C LYS A 84 18.81 23.92 -50.80
N GLY A 85 18.28 24.84 -49.99
CA GLY A 85 18.55 26.28 -50.08
C GLY A 85 17.74 27.04 -51.13
N LYS A 86 16.91 26.38 -51.95
CA LYS A 86 16.03 27.07 -52.91
C LYS A 86 14.69 27.42 -52.27
N GLN A 87 14.22 28.63 -52.52
CA GLN A 87 12.90 29.08 -52.05
C GLN A 87 11.77 28.44 -52.85
N ILE A 88 10.68 28.16 -52.16
CA ILE A 88 9.42 27.74 -52.74
C ILE A 88 8.70 29.00 -53.25
N GLU A 89 8.32 28.99 -54.52
CA GLU A 89 7.65 30.12 -55.18
C GLU A 89 6.39 29.68 -55.94
N PHE A 90 6.23 28.38 -56.16
CA PHE A 90 5.20 27.80 -57.02
C PHE A 90 4.40 26.72 -56.31
N ILE A 91 3.15 26.50 -56.74
CA ILE A 91 2.35 25.33 -56.39
C ILE A 91 1.98 24.56 -57.66
N CYS A 92 2.16 23.25 -57.61
CA CYS A 92 1.66 22.34 -58.63
C CYS A 92 0.29 21.81 -58.19
N GLU A 93 -0.79 22.31 -58.78
CA GLU A 93 -2.16 21.95 -58.35
C GLU A 93 -2.47 20.46 -58.58
N GLY A 94 -1.98 19.89 -59.68
CA GLY A 94 -2.19 18.48 -60.00
C GLY A 94 -1.51 17.49 -59.02
N HIS A 95 -0.56 17.96 -58.22
CA HIS A 95 0.15 17.14 -57.23
C HIS A 95 -0.04 17.62 -55.79
N ASP A 96 -0.75 18.74 -55.59
CA ASP A 96 -0.89 19.44 -54.31
C ASP A 96 0.46 19.64 -53.59
N LYS A 97 1.47 20.11 -54.35
CA LYS A 97 2.87 20.24 -53.88
C LYS A 97 3.43 21.64 -54.09
N LEU A 98 4.07 22.14 -53.03
CA LEU A 98 4.90 23.34 -53.06
C LEU A 98 6.24 23.07 -53.79
N CYS A 99 6.60 23.95 -54.70
CA CYS A 99 7.70 23.77 -55.64
C CYS A 99 8.63 25.00 -55.65
N CYS A 100 9.95 24.76 -55.72
CA CYS A 100 10.89 25.79 -56.17
C CYS A 100 11.01 25.76 -57.69
N ASN A 101 11.61 26.81 -58.27
CA ASN A 101 11.86 26.91 -59.71
C ASN A 101 12.51 25.64 -60.31
N THR A 102 13.44 25.00 -59.59
CA THR A 102 14.09 23.76 -60.05
C THR A 102 13.16 22.55 -60.06
N CYS A 103 12.22 22.44 -59.11
CA CYS A 103 11.18 21.41 -59.16
C CYS A 103 10.31 21.57 -60.41
N VAL A 104 9.95 22.82 -60.75
CA VAL A 104 9.14 23.12 -61.94
C VAL A 104 9.85 22.69 -63.21
N LEU A 105 11.13 23.05 -63.35
CA LEU A 105 11.92 22.74 -64.55
C LEU A 105 12.21 21.23 -64.72
N LEU A 106 12.50 20.52 -63.63
CA LEU A 106 12.95 19.14 -63.68
C LEU A 106 11.82 18.12 -63.60
N ASN A 107 10.81 18.36 -62.75
CA ASN A 107 9.83 17.34 -62.37
C ASN A 107 8.38 17.72 -62.69
N HIS A 108 8.08 19.01 -62.89
CA HIS A 108 6.71 19.49 -63.10
C HIS A 108 6.54 20.29 -64.41
N ARG A 109 7.40 20.04 -65.40
CA ARG A 109 7.48 20.83 -66.65
C ARG A 109 6.21 20.79 -67.50
N THR A 110 5.46 19.71 -67.41
CA THR A 110 4.18 19.50 -68.12
C THR A 110 2.96 19.61 -67.19
N CYS A 111 3.18 19.97 -65.92
CA CYS A 111 2.10 20.11 -64.93
C CYS A 111 1.53 21.54 -64.97
N ASP A 112 0.28 21.69 -64.50
CA ASP A 112 -0.28 23.01 -64.24
C ASP A 112 0.32 23.57 -62.93
N VAL A 113 1.26 24.50 -63.08
CA VAL A 113 2.02 25.10 -61.99
C VAL A 113 1.73 26.60 -61.95
N LYS A 114 1.34 27.11 -60.78
CA LYS A 114 1.00 28.52 -60.58
C LYS A 114 1.93 29.16 -59.56
N LEU A 115 2.10 30.48 -59.69
CA LEU A 115 2.86 31.27 -58.72
C LEU A 115 2.04 31.41 -57.43
N LEU A 116 2.66 31.17 -56.28
CA LEU A 116 1.98 31.20 -54.98
C LEU A 116 1.33 32.55 -54.67
N SER A 117 1.91 33.65 -55.15
CA SER A 117 1.34 34.99 -54.99
C SER A 117 0.06 35.22 -55.80
N GLU A 118 -0.15 34.46 -56.89
CA GLU A 118 -1.31 34.56 -57.78
C GLU A 118 -2.40 33.52 -57.45
N SER A 119 -2.02 32.37 -56.88
CA SER A 119 -2.89 31.19 -56.71
C SER A 119 -3.68 31.15 -55.39
N VAL A 120 -4.00 32.29 -54.77
CA VAL A 120 -4.74 32.42 -53.49
C VAL A 120 -3.88 32.08 -52.25
N ILE A 121 -3.19 33.08 -51.68
CA ILE A 121 -2.68 33.04 -50.30
C ILE A 121 -2.90 34.37 -49.57
N ASN A 122 -4.09 34.96 -49.69
CA ASN A 122 -4.47 36.12 -48.86
C ASN A 122 -5.58 35.80 -47.85
N LYS A 123 -6.04 34.54 -47.77
CA LYS A 123 -7.05 34.11 -46.79
C LYS A 123 -6.53 32.89 -46.01
N PRO A 124 -6.69 32.85 -44.67
CA PRO A 124 -6.25 31.73 -43.87
C PRO A 124 -6.97 30.45 -44.29
N TRP A 125 -6.23 29.33 -44.37
CA TRP A 125 -6.79 28.03 -44.72
C TRP A 125 -7.99 27.70 -43.80
N PRO A 126 -9.21 27.42 -44.33
CA PRO A 126 -10.41 27.24 -43.51
C PRO A 126 -10.28 26.13 -42.44
N GLY A 127 -9.42 25.13 -42.70
CA GLY A 127 -9.16 24.06 -41.75
C GLY A 127 -8.33 24.47 -40.53
N ILE A 128 -7.67 25.64 -40.54
CA ILE A 128 -6.82 26.08 -39.42
C ILE A 128 -7.65 26.29 -38.16
N ARG A 129 -8.87 26.81 -38.31
CA ARG A 129 -9.84 26.96 -37.20
C ARG A 129 -10.27 25.60 -36.67
N LYS A 130 -10.56 24.63 -37.56
CA LYS A 130 -10.93 23.26 -37.17
C LYS A 130 -9.79 22.55 -36.41
N LEU A 131 -8.55 22.70 -36.87
CA LEU A 131 -7.37 22.17 -36.18
C LEU A 131 -7.20 22.85 -34.82
N SER A 132 -7.29 24.17 -34.75
CA SER A 132 -7.18 24.93 -33.50
C SER A 132 -8.22 24.45 -32.47
N THR A 133 -9.48 24.26 -32.87
CA THR A 133 -10.51 23.73 -31.97
C THR A 133 -10.23 22.31 -31.50
N LYS A 134 -9.72 21.43 -32.38
CA LYS A 134 -9.34 20.05 -32.01
C LYS A 134 -8.17 20.04 -31.02
N ILE A 135 -7.15 20.86 -31.26
CA ILE A 135 -6.00 21.01 -30.37
C ILE A 135 -6.46 21.49 -28.99
N GLN A 136 -7.27 22.54 -28.94
CA GLN A 136 -7.81 23.06 -27.67
C GLN A 136 -8.65 22.02 -26.92
N HIS A 137 -9.48 21.25 -27.64
CA HIS A 137 -10.28 20.19 -27.05
C HIS A 137 -9.41 19.09 -26.42
N ILE A 138 -8.45 18.56 -27.18
CA ILE A 138 -7.52 17.52 -26.69
C ILE A 138 -6.72 18.07 -25.49
N GLN A 139 -6.23 19.31 -25.57
CA GLN A 139 -5.53 19.95 -24.45
C GLN A 139 -6.40 20.06 -23.19
N GLY A 140 -7.70 20.35 -23.34
CA GLY A 140 -8.65 20.35 -22.24
C GLY A 140 -8.81 18.97 -21.62
N GLN A 141 -9.09 17.96 -22.45
CA GLN A 141 -9.25 16.57 -22.00
C GLN A 141 -8.00 16.03 -21.29
N THR A 142 -6.81 16.30 -21.84
CA THR A 142 -5.54 15.87 -21.22
C THR A 142 -5.32 16.52 -19.86
N LYS A 143 -5.68 17.80 -19.68
CA LYS A 143 -5.58 18.49 -18.38
C LYS A 143 -6.53 17.90 -17.34
N GLU A 144 -7.77 17.63 -17.74
CA GLU A 144 -8.77 16.99 -16.87
C GLU A 144 -8.32 15.58 -16.47
N MET A 145 -7.89 14.77 -17.43
CA MET A 145 -7.37 13.43 -17.18
C MET A 145 -6.17 13.44 -16.22
N LYS A 146 -5.24 14.40 -16.38
CA LYS A 146 -4.12 14.60 -15.46
C LYS A 146 -4.59 14.95 -14.04
N ALA A 147 -5.61 15.80 -13.90
CA ALA A 147 -6.17 16.15 -12.59
C ALA A 147 -6.84 14.93 -11.92
N ASN A 148 -7.59 14.13 -12.68
CA ASN A 148 -8.22 12.92 -12.19
C ASN A 148 -7.18 11.91 -11.70
N PHE A 149 -6.13 11.65 -12.48
CA PHE A 149 -5.04 10.76 -12.05
C PHE A 149 -4.33 11.24 -10.80
N ARG A 150 -4.12 12.56 -10.64
CA ARG A 150 -3.55 13.10 -9.40
C ARG A 150 -4.46 12.83 -8.20
N SER A 151 -5.77 13.05 -8.35
CA SER A 151 -6.75 12.79 -7.29
C SER A 151 -6.87 11.30 -6.93
N GLU A 152 -6.82 10.41 -7.94
CA GLU A 152 -6.80 8.96 -7.72
C GLU A 152 -5.54 8.53 -6.96
N LEU A 153 -4.38 9.11 -7.27
CA LEU A 153 -3.11 8.80 -6.63
C LEU A 153 -3.11 9.23 -5.16
N GLU A 154 -3.66 10.40 -4.85
CA GLU A 154 -3.85 10.88 -3.46
C GLU A 154 -4.85 9.98 -2.70
N THR A 155 -5.96 9.61 -3.34
CA THR A 155 -6.97 8.73 -2.73
C THR A 155 -6.42 7.33 -2.45
N LEU A 156 -5.58 6.82 -3.34
CA LEU A 156 -4.90 5.53 -3.17
C LEU A 156 -4.00 5.54 -1.94
N GLU A 157 -3.22 6.60 -1.74
CA GLU A 157 -2.31 6.74 -0.59
C GLU A 157 -3.07 6.77 0.73
N VAL A 158 -4.12 7.60 0.82
CA VAL A 158 -4.98 7.67 2.00
C VAL A 158 -5.64 6.32 2.27
N SER A 159 -6.15 5.64 1.24
CA SER A 159 -6.75 4.31 1.38
C SER A 159 -5.75 3.26 1.85
N TYR A 160 -4.50 3.31 1.38
CA TYR A 160 -3.45 2.38 1.78
C TYR A 160 -3.13 2.53 3.26
N ILE A 161 -2.89 3.77 3.72
CA ILE A 161 -2.62 4.07 5.14
C ILE A 161 -3.79 3.60 6.02
N GLN A 162 -5.03 3.85 5.60
CA GLN A 162 -6.22 3.41 6.34
C GLN A 162 -6.28 1.88 6.45
N ARG A 163 -6.07 1.15 5.35
CA ARG A 163 -6.09 -0.32 5.40
C ARG A 163 -5.00 -0.90 6.29
N VAL A 164 -3.80 -0.31 6.28
CA VAL A 164 -2.71 -0.70 7.19
C VAL A 164 -3.11 -0.47 8.65
N HIS A 165 -3.78 0.65 8.95
CA HIS A 165 -4.32 0.93 10.28
C HIS A 165 -5.37 -0.12 10.70
N ASP A 166 -6.33 -0.43 9.83
CA ASP A 166 -7.41 -1.38 10.12
C ASP A 166 -6.87 -2.79 10.43
N ILE A 167 -5.86 -3.25 9.67
CA ILE A 167 -5.18 -4.53 9.94
C ILE A 167 -4.55 -4.53 11.34
N ARG A 168 -3.90 -3.42 11.73
CA ARG A 168 -3.28 -3.30 13.06
C ARG A 168 -4.31 -3.28 14.18
N ASP A 169 -5.42 -2.59 13.97
CA ASP A 169 -6.52 -2.50 14.94
C ASP A 169 -7.19 -3.87 15.15
N VAL A 170 -7.51 -4.60 14.07
CA VAL A 170 -8.04 -5.96 14.17
C VAL A 170 -7.09 -6.88 14.93
N ARG A 171 -5.79 -6.83 14.61
CA ARG A 171 -4.78 -7.61 15.35
C ARG A 171 -4.79 -7.27 16.84
N GLN A 172 -4.85 -5.98 17.20
CA GLN A 172 -4.85 -5.56 18.59
C GLN A 172 -6.10 -6.05 19.34
N LYS A 173 -7.27 -6.00 18.70
CA LYS A 173 -8.52 -6.52 19.26
C LYS A 173 -8.44 -8.02 19.54
N VAL A 174 -7.86 -8.80 18.63
CA VAL A 174 -7.65 -10.24 18.81
C VAL A 174 -6.70 -10.52 19.99
N ILE A 175 -5.56 -9.82 20.08
CA ILE A 175 -4.62 -9.95 21.20
C ILE A 175 -5.33 -9.68 22.52
N THR A 176 -6.04 -8.55 22.63
CA THR A 176 -6.76 -8.19 23.85
C THR A 176 -7.83 -9.21 24.23
N ALA A 177 -8.53 -9.79 23.26
CA ALA A 177 -9.52 -10.83 23.53
C ALA A 177 -8.86 -12.12 24.06
N LEU A 178 -7.71 -12.52 23.50
CA LEU A 178 -6.94 -13.68 23.98
C LEU A 178 -6.40 -13.44 25.38
N ASP A 179 -5.85 -12.26 25.66
CA ASP A 179 -5.35 -11.87 27.00
C ASP A 179 -6.48 -11.93 28.05
N MET A 180 -7.68 -11.47 27.70
CA MET A 180 -8.84 -11.53 28.58
C MET A 180 -9.28 -12.97 28.85
N LEU A 181 -9.31 -13.82 27.82
CA LEU A 181 -9.68 -15.24 27.94
C LEU A 181 -8.68 -16.00 28.81
N GLU A 182 -7.38 -15.79 28.58
CA GLU A 182 -6.31 -16.37 29.39
C GLU A 182 -6.46 -15.96 30.85
N LYS A 183 -6.59 -14.65 31.11
CA LYS A 183 -6.73 -14.12 32.46
C LYS A 183 -7.95 -14.66 33.20
N ASN A 184 -9.07 -14.84 32.50
CA ASN A 184 -10.29 -15.38 33.10
C ASN A 184 -10.14 -16.87 33.40
N THR A 185 -9.60 -17.65 32.46
CA THR A 185 -9.38 -19.09 32.63
C THR A 185 -8.40 -19.36 33.77
N LEU A 186 -7.31 -18.58 33.87
CA LEU A 186 -6.35 -18.69 34.98
C LEU A 186 -6.98 -18.36 36.32
N ARG A 187 -7.90 -17.38 36.37
CA ARG A 187 -8.63 -17.05 37.60
C ARG A 187 -9.55 -18.19 38.03
N GLU A 188 -10.33 -18.74 37.11
CA GLU A 188 -11.20 -19.89 37.40
C GLU A 188 -10.41 -21.10 37.91
N LEU A 189 -9.24 -21.36 37.32
CA LEU A 189 -8.33 -22.40 37.80
C LEU A 189 -7.81 -22.14 39.22
N ASP A 190 -7.43 -20.91 39.53
CA ASP A 190 -6.93 -20.55 40.87
C ASP A 190 -8.05 -20.58 41.92
N ASP A 191 -9.27 -20.19 41.55
CA ASP A 191 -10.45 -20.28 42.41
C ASP A 191 -10.79 -21.76 42.71
N MET A 192 -10.86 -22.61 41.68
CA MET A 192 -11.09 -24.06 41.85
C MET A 192 -10.01 -24.70 42.72
N LYS A 193 -8.74 -24.37 42.47
CA LYS A 193 -7.61 -24.83 43.27
C LYS A 193 -7.75 -24.38 44.73
N SER A 194 -8.07 -23.12 44.98
CA SER A 194 -8.22 -22.57 46.32
C SER A 194 -9.36 -23.24 47.08
N CYS A 195 -10.53 -23.41 46.46
CA CYS A 195 -11.66 -24.13 47.05
C CYS A 195 -11.30 -25.59 47.38
N PHE A 196 -10.62 -26.28 46.46
CA PHE A 196 -10.20 -27.66 46.71
C PHE A 196 -9.16 -27.74 47.85
N GLN A 197 -8.21 -26.81 47.89
CA GLN A 197 -7.22 -26.72 48.96
C GLN A 197 -7.86 -26.45 50.33
N GLU A 198 -8.86 -25.57 50.41
CA GLU A 198 -9.62 -25.31 51.63
C GLU A 198 -10.40 -26.55 52.09
N SER A 199 -11.06 -27.26 51.17
CA SER A 199 -11.75 -28.51 51.48
C SER A 199 -10.80 -29.58 52.02
N LEU A 200 -9.62 -29.72 51.41
CA LEU A 200 -8.60 -30.67 51.89
C LEU A 200 -8.09 -30.29 53.28
N LYS A 201 -7.82 -29.00 53.53
CA LYS A 201 -7.42 -28.51 54.86
C LYS A 201 -8.47 -28.81 55.91
N SER A 202 -9.75 -28.54 55.62
CA SER A 202 -10.85 -28.87 56.53
C SER A 202 -10.93 -30.36 56.83
N ASN A 203 -10.77 -31.22 55.81
CA ASN A 203 -10.77 -32.67 56.00
C ASN A 203 -9.57 -33.12 56.86
N ILE A 204 -8.40 -32.52 56.68
CA ILE A 204 -7.22 -32.78 57.52
C ILE A 204 -7.53 -32.38 58.97
N ASP A 205 -8.09 -31.19 59.19
CA ASP A 205 -8.46 -30.72 60.53
C ASP A 205 -9.46 -31.67 61.21
N ASP A 206 -10.44 -32.19 60.48
CA ASP A 206 -11.40 -33.14 61.04
C ASP A 206 -10.76 -34.50 61.37
N CYS A 207 -9.87 -35.00 60.50
CA CYS A 207 -9.07 -36.20 60.79
C CYS A 207 -8.18 -36.01 62.03
N THR A 208 -7.57 -34.84 62.21
CA THR A 208 -6.74 -34.57 63.39
C THR A 208 -7.56 -34.54 64.68
N LYS A 209 -8.78 -33.97 64.65
CA LYS A 209 -9.71 -34.01 65.80
C LYS A 209 -10.13 -35.43 66.15
N ILE A 210 -10.53 -36.23 65.14
CA ILE A 210 -10.89 -37.65 65.34
C ILE A 210 -9.73 -38.40 65.97
N ASN A 211 -8.51 -38.20 65.46
CA ASN A 211 -7.34 -38.88 66.00
C ASN A 211 -7.02 -38.46 67.44
N ALA A 212 -7.21 -37.18 67.78
CA ALA A 212 -7.03 -36.69 69.15
C ALA A 212 -8.07 -37.29 70.12
N ASP A 213 -9.34 -37.39 69.71
CA ASP A 213 -10.39 -38.04 70.49
C ASP A 213 -10.08 -39.52 70.75
N LEU A 214 -9.64 -40.25 69.71
CA LEU A 214 -9.24 -41.65 69.83
C LEU A 214 -8.03 -41.84 70.76
N HIS A 215 -7.04 -40.95 70.69
CA HIS A 215 -5.90 -40.97 71.60
C HIS A 215 -6.35 -40.76 73.05
N MET A 216 -7.20 -39.77 73.30
CA MET A 216 -7.76 -39.51 74.64
C MET A 216 -8.52 -40.74 75.17
N PHE A 217 -9.31 -41.43 74.34
CA PHE A 217 -9.98 -42.66 74.77
C PHE A 217 -8.97 -43.76 75.12
N ASN A 218 -7.95 -43.97 74.28
CA ASN A 218 -6.91 -44.95 74.56
C ASN A 218 -6.17 -44.69 75.88
N ASP A 219 -5.91 -43.42 76.21
CA ASP A 219 -5.25 -43.04 77.46
C ASP A 219 -6.11 -43.35 78.70
N ILE A 220 -7.44 -43.23 78.60
CA ILE A 220 -8.37 -43.41 79.72
C ILE A 220 -8.78 -44.88 79.91
N LEU A 221 -8.69 -45.72 78.87
CA LEU A 221 -9.09 -47.14 78.92
C LEU A 221 -8.42 -47.95 80.06
N PRO A 222 -7.10 -47.83 80.33
CA PRO A 222 -6.46 -48.52 81.45
C PRO A 222 -7.07 -48.15 82.81
N ASP A 223 -7.35 -46.87 83.03
CA ASP A 223 -7.94 -46.38 84.28
C ASP A 223 -9.35 -46.91 84.49
N ILE A 224 -10.15 -47.00 83.41
CA ILE A 224 -11.49 -47.61 83.44
C ILE A 224 -11.39 -49.10 83.76
N GLY A 225 -10.42 -49.81 83.17
CA GLY A 225 -10.17 -51.23 83.43
C GLY A 225 -9.91 -51.56 84.91
N ASN A 226 -9.43 -50.60 85.68
CA ASN A 226 -9.19 -50.71 87.12
C ASN A 226 -10.40 -50.33 88.00
N LYS A 227 -11.56 -49.94 87.44
CA LYS A 227 -12.78 -49.59 88.19
C LYS A 227 -13.74 -50.78 88.39
N SER A 228 -14.85 -50.58 89.11
CA SER A 228 -15.89 -51.61 89.29
C SER A 228 -16.56 -52.00 87.97
N LYS A 229 -17.15 -53.19 87.91
CA LYS A 229 -17.81 -53.71 86.70
C LYS A 229 -18.94 -52.81 86.21
N GLU A 230 -19.69 -52.20 87.12
CA GLU A 230 -20.77 -51.27 86.82
C GLU A 230 -20.25 -49.99 86.15
N LEU A 231 -19.13 -49.45 86.65
CA LEU A 231 -18.49 -48.26 86.08
C LEU A 231 -17.87 -48.56 84.71
N GLN A 232 -17.24 -49.73 84.55
CA GLN A 232 -16.70 -50.18 83.26
C GLN A 232 -17.81 -50.25 82.19
N PHE A 233 -18.96 -50.84 82.54
CA PHE A 233 -20.09 -50.96 81.62
C PHE A 233 -20.63 -49.60 81.17
N ILE A 234 -20.85 -48.67 82.10
CA ILE A 234 -21.38 -47.33 81.78
C ILE A 234 -20.37 -46.50 80.99
N ALA A 235 -19.10 -46.50 81.39
CA ALA A 235 -18.05 -45.73 80.72
C ALA A 235 -17.74 -46.30 79.32
N GLY A 236 -17.66 -47.62 79.19
CA GLY A 236 -17.45 -48.30 77.92
C GLY A 236 -18.56 -48.01 76.91
N LYS A 237 -19.83 -48.03 77.34
CA LYS A 237 -20.96 -47.66 76.47
C LYS A 237 -20.85 -46.22 75.95
N LYS A 238 -20.50 -45.26 76.82
CA LYS A 238 -20.32 -43.86 76.42
C LYS A 238 -19.16 -43.65 75.44
N ILE A 239 -18.06 -44.37 75.62
CA ILE A 239 -16.91 -44.32 74.70
C ILE A 239 -17.31 -44.93 73.35
N MET A 240 -18.01 -46.06 73.36
CA MET A 240 -18.50 -46.73 72.15
C MET A 240 -19.46 -45.82 71.35
N ASP A 241 -20.39 -45.14 72.02
CA ASP A 241 -21.29 -44.17 71.37
C ASP A 241 -20.50 -43.04 70.67
N LYS A 242 -19.41 -42.56 71.29
CA LYS A 242 -18.55 -41.52 70.69
C LYS A 242 -17.71 -42.05 69.52
N ILE A 243 -17.16 -43.27 69.62
CA ILE A 243 -16.43 -43.92 68.53
C ILE A 243 -17.33 -44.07 67.30
N GLN A 244 -18.58 -44.47 67.48
CA GLN A 244 -19.54 -44.60 66.39
C GLN A 244 -19.76 -43.28 65.62
N VAL A 245 -19.73 -42.14 66.33
CA VAL A 245 -19.82 -40.82 65.70
C VAL A 245 -18.57 -40.52 64.88
N SER A 246 -17.38 -40.80 65.41
CA SER A 246 -16.11 -40.61 64.70
C SER A 246 -16.01 -41.48 63.44
N GLU A 247 -16.51 -42.73 63.48
CA GLU A 247 -16.60 -43.63 62.32
C GLU A 247 -17.51 -43.05 61.22
N ASN A 248 -18.67 -42.51 61.61
CA ASN A 248 -19.59 -41.89 60.66
C ASN A 248 -18.97 -40.67 59.96
N ILE A 249 -18.26 -39.82 60.72
CA ILE A 249 -17.56 -38.65 60.14
C ILE A 249 -16.44 -39.13 59.18
N SER A 250 -15.69 -40.16 59.57
CA SER A 250 -14.63 -40.74 58.74
C SER A 250 -15.18 -41.29 57.42
N MET A 251 -16.34 -41.96 57.45
CA MET A 251 -17.03 -42.41 56.23
C MET A 251 -17.49 -41.24 55.35
N ILE A 252 -17.99 -40.15 55.94
CA ILE A 252 -18.40 -38.96 55.16
C ILE A 252 -17.20 -38.34 54.45
N ILE A 253 -16.04 -38.25 55.11
CA ILE A 253 -14.80 -37.74 54.50
C ILE A 253 -14.36 -38.64 53.34
N LEU A 254 -14.38 -39.96 53.52
CA LEU A 254 -14.05 -40.93 52.47
C LEU A 254 -15.00 -40.84 51.28
N LEU A 255 -16.31 -40.73 51.52
CA LEU A 255 -17.30 -40.58 50.46
C LEU A 255 -17.11 -39.27 49.68
N LYS A 256 -16.81 -38.17 50.37
CA LYS A 256 -16.47 -36.89 49.70
C LYS A 256 -15.25 -37.02 48.80
N TRP A 257 -14.24 -37.79 49.21
CA TRP A 257 -13.01 -37.99 48.42
C TRP A 257 -13.23 -38.89 47.20
N ILE A 258 -14.07 -39.92 47.29
CA ILE A 258 -14.35 -40.86 46.19
C ILE A 258 -15.19 -40.20 45.08
N ILE A 259 -15.98 -39.18 45.40
CA ILE A 259 -16.94 -38.54 44.48
C ILE A 259 -16.31 -37.34 43.72
N GLN A 260 -15.15 -36.84 44.16
CA GLN A 260 -14.39 -35.76 43.50
C GLN A 260 -13.43 -36.28 42.44
#